data_AF-A0A348P5Y8-F1
#
_entry.id   AF-A0A348P5Y8-F1
#
_cell.length_a   1.000
_cell.length_b   1.000
_cell.length_c   1.000
_cell.angle_alpha   90.00
_cell.angle_beta   90.00
_cell.angle_gamma   90.00
#
_symmetry.space_group_name_H-M   'P 1'
#
loop_
_entity.id
_entity.type
_entity.pdbx_description
1 polymer ?
#
loop_
_entity_poly.entity_id
_entity_poly.type
_entity_poly.pdbx_seq_one_letter_code
_entity_poly.pdbx_strand_id
1 'polypeptide(L)' 'MYLISPVLYGSMTSIPGVIVDKYIKLASFCQLKALLWISKNQGGNFSMEEIAKSIGSSVADTKEAIDFWVNEGIVITAI' A
#
# COMPACT_ATOMS: atom_id res chain seq x y z
N MET A 1 19.17 19.77 -0.97
CA MET A 1 17.86 19.77 -0.29
C MET A 1 16.84 19.24 -1.27
N TYR A 2 16.16 18.15 -0.95
CA TYR A 2 15.10 17.57 -1.79
C TYR A 2 13.75 17.90 -1.15
N LEU A 3 12.81 18.41 -1.95
CA LEU A 3 11.46 18.78 -1.49
C LEU A 3 10.44 18.08 -2.39
N ILE A 4 9.32 17.64 -1.79
CA ILE A 4 8.15 17.26 -2.56
C ILE A 4 7.57 18.53 -3.18
N SER A 5 7.18 18.44 -4.47
CA SER A 5 6.62 19.57 -5.19
C SER A 5 5.35 20.08 -4.49
N PRO A 6 5.30 21.36 -4.06
CA PRO A 6 4.19 21.84 -3.25
C PRO A 6 2.82 21.78 -3.93
N VAL A 7 2.79 21.81 -5.27
CA VAL A 7 1.55 21.68 -6.04
C VAL A 7 0.89 20.30 -5.90
N LEU A 8 1.63 19.30 -5.40
CA LEU A 8 1.13 17.94 -5.20
C LEU A 8 0.52 17.72 -3.81
N TYR A 9 0.64 18.67 -2.88
CA TYR A 9 0.08 18.52 -1.52
C TYR A 9 -1.44 18.27 -1.53
N GLY A 10 -2.17 18.86 -2.50
CA GLY A 10 -3.62 18.68 -2.63
C GLY A 10 -4.08 17.28 -3.03
N SER A 11 -3.17 16.41 -3.50
CA SER A 11 -3.47 15.03 -3.90
C SER A 11 -2.70 13.99 -3.08
N MET A 12 -2.07 14.41 -1.97
CA MET A 12 -1.32 13.52 -1.11
C MET A 12 -2.21 12.46 -0.48
N THR A 13 -1.61 11.28 -0.34
CA THR A 13 -2.20 10.16 0.38
C THR A 13 -1.53 10.07 1.74
N SER A 14 -2.33 9.95 2.79
CA SER A 14 -1.81 9.74 4.14
C SER A 14 -1.44 8.28 4.33
N ILE A 15 -0.26 8.04 4.88
CA ILE A 15 0.19 6.72 5.30
C ILE A 15 0.57 6.76 6.78
N PRO A 16 0.24 5.73 7.58
CA PRO A 16 0.75 5.60 8.95
C PRO A 16 2.28 5.71 9.03
N GLY A 17 2.80 6.53 9.95
CA GLY A 17 4.24 6.73 10.13
C GLY A 17 5.03 5.44 10.39
N VAL A 18 4.42 4.47 11.08
CA VAL A 18 5.01 3.16 11.37
C VAL A 18 5.47 2.41 10.12
N ILE A 19 4.83 2.64 8.97
CA ILE A 19 5.23 2.04 7.69
C ILE A 19 6.63 2.51 7.31
N VAL A 20 6.89 3.81 7.46
CA VAL A 20 8.19 4.41 7.17
C VAL A 20 9.21 3.99 8.23
N ASP A 21 8.83 4.08 9.50
CA ASP A 21 9.76 3.89 10.62
C ASP A 21 10.23 2.43 10.75
N LYS A 22 9.32 1.47 10.57
CA LYS A 22 9.60 0.04 10.75
C LYS A 22 9.78 -0.71 9.44
N TYR A 23 8.91 -0.48 8.45
CA TYR A 23 8.80 -1.39 7.31
C TYR A 23 9.49 -0.93 6.03
N ILE A 24 9.92 0.33 5.90
CA ILE A 24 10.49 0.85 4.64
C ILE A 24 11.72 0.05 4.15
N LYS A 25 12.45 -0.59 5.06
CA LYS A 25 13.62 -1.46 4.76
C LYS A 25 13.30 -2.96 4.74
N LEU A 26 12.18 -3.36 5.35
CA LEU A 26 11.82 -4.77 5.55
C LEU A 26 10.79 -5.26 4.54
N ALA A 27 9.87 -4.39 4.15
CA ALA A 27 8.81 -4.71 3.22
C ALA A 27 9.37 -4.90 1.80
N SER A 28 8.83 -5.89 1.09
CA SER A 28 9.11 -6.09 -0.31
C SER A 28 8.53 -4.97 -1.17
N PHE A 29 9.02 -4.83 -2.40
CA PHE A 29 8.45 -3.87 -3.35
C PHE A 29 6.96 -4.12 -3.61
N CYS A 30 6.52 -5.38 -3.64
CA CYS A 30 5.10 -5.71 -3.84
C CYS A 30 4.26 -5.20 -2.65
N GLN A 31 4.73 -5.46 -1.42
CA GLN A 31 4.08 -5.01 -0.18
C GLN A 31 3.93 -3.48 -0.15
N LEU A 32 5.00 -2.72 -0.44
CA LEU A 32 4.92 -1.25 -0.43
C LEU A 32 3.98 -0.71 -1.51
N LYS A 33 4.00 -1.27 -2.72
CA LYS A 33 3.11 -0.83 -3.80
C LYS A 33 1.65 -1.11 -3.49
N ALA A 34 1.33 -2.29 -2.96
CA ALA A 34 -0.04 -2.66 -2.59
C ALA A 34 -0.59 -1.71 -1.53
N LEU A 35 0.22 -1.40 -0.51
CA LEU A 35 -0.13 -0.48 0.57
C LEU A 35 -0.38 0.95 0.09
N LEU A 36 0.51 1.48 -0.77
CA LEU A 36 0.32 2.80 -1.37
C LEU A 36 -0.95 2.87 -2.21
N TRP A 37 -1.22 1.82 -2.99
CA TRP A 37 -2.42 1.75 -3.82
C TRP A 37 -3.70 1.71 -2.98
N ILE A 38 -3.77 0.86 -1.95
CA ILE A 38 -4.92 0.81 -1.03
C ILE A 38 -5.12 2.15 -0.34
N SER A 39 -4.04 2.76 0.17
CA SER A 39 -4.09 4.05 0.86
C SER A 39 -4.63 5.13 -0.07
N LYS A 40 -4.19 5.14 -1.34
CA LYS A 40 -4.63 6.13 -2.33
C LYS A 40 -6.14 6.02 -2.62
N ASN A 41 -6.67 4.80 -2.60
CA ASN A 41 -8.08 4.53 -2.86
C ASN A 41 -8.96 4.62 -1.60
N GLN A 42 -8.39 4.97 -0.43
CA GLN A 42 -9.10 5.12 0.85
C GLN A 42 -9.83 3.84 1.33
N GLY A 43 -9.32 2.66 0.95
CA GLY A 43 -10.01 1.40 1.19
C GLY A 43 -11.20 1.19 0.25
N GLY A 44 -11.77 -0.01 0.30
CA GLY A 44 -12.85 -0.42 -0.60
C GLY A 44 -12.83 -1.91 -0.88
N ASN A 45 -13.87 -2.39 -1.57
CA ASN A 45 -13.94 -3.77 -2.01
C ASN A 45 -13.24 -3.89 -3.36
N PHE A 46 -11.97 -4.29 -3.33
CA PHE A 46 -11.16 -4.53 -4.52
C PHE A 46 -10.90 -6.01 -4.69
N SER A 47 -10.96 -6.49 -5.93
CA SER A 47 -10.47 -7.83 -6.28
C SER A 47 -8.94 -7.87 -6.26
N MET A 48 -8.37 -9.06 -6.01
CA MET A 48 -6.91 -9.22 -6.05
C MET A 48 -6.36 -8.97 -7.46
N GLU A 49 -7.15 -9.28 -8.49
CA GLU A 49 -6.86 -9.05 -9.90
C GLU A 49 -6.72 -7.55 -10.21
N GLU A 50 -7.62 -6.71 -9.69
CA GLU A 50 -7.56 -5.26 -9.86
C GLU A 50 -6.31 -4.66 -9.22
N ILE A 51 -5.99 -5.09 -7.99
CA ILE A 51 -4.80 -4.63 -7.27
C ILE A 51 -3.55 -5.07 -8.03
N ALA A 52 -3.44 -6.35 -8.36
CA ALA A 52 -2.29 -6.94 -9.03
C ALA A 52 -1.99 -6.25 -10.37
N LYS A 53 -3.04 -6.02 -11.17
CA LYS A 53 -2.95 -5.26 -12.42
C LYS A 53 -2.47 -3.84 -12.18
N SER A 54 -2.99 -3.16 -11.15
CA SER A 54 -2.66 -1.75 -10.87
C SER A 54 -1.23 -1.56 -10.38
N ILE A 55 -0.68 -2.51 -9.62
CA ILE A 55 0.67 -2.41 -9.06
C ILE A 55 1.74 -3.13 -9.91
N GLY A 56 1.31 -3.86 -10.94
CA GLY A 56 2.18 -4.57 -11.88
C GLY A 56 2.84 -5.81 -11.25
N SER A 57 2.05 -6.65 -10.59
CA SER A 57 2.48 -7.90 -9.95
C SER A 57 1.57 -9.07 -10.34
N SER A 58 1.95 -10.29 -9.97
CA SER A 58 1.05 -11.45 -10.09
C SER A 58 -0.03 -11.40 -9.02
N VAL A 59 -1.16 -12.09 -9.25
CA VAL A 59 -2.22 -12.21 -8.23
C VAL A 59 -1.71 -12.90 -6.97
N ALA A 60 -0.83 -13.90 -7.11
CA ALA A 60 -0.23 -14.61 -5.98
C ALA A 60 0.64 -13.68 -5.11
N ASP A 61 1.60 -12.96 -5.71
CA ASP A 61 2.46 -12.03 -4.97
C ASP A 61 1.65 -10.89 -4.33
N THR A 62 0.58 -10.47 -4.99
CA THR A 62 -0.32 -9.43 -4.48
C THR A 62 -1.08 -9.92 -3.27
N LYS A 63 -1.61 -11.14 -3.33
CA LYS A 63 -2.28 -11.76 -2.19
C LYS A 63 -1.34 -11.91 -0.99
N GLU A 64 -0.13 -12.42 -1.20
CA GLU A 64 0.88 -12.51 -0.13
C GLU A 64 1.23 -11.14 0.47
N ALA A 65 1.33 -10.11 -0.38
CA ALA A 65 1.57 -8.74 0.06
C ALA A 65 0.42 -8.19 0.92
N ILE A 66 -0.84 -8.43 0.54
CA ILE A 66 -2.00 -8.02 1.34
C ILE A 66 -2.08 -8.81 2.65
N ASP A 67 -1.94 -10.13 2.59
CA ASP A 67 -2.00 -11.01 3.75
C ASP A 67 -0.92 -10.62 4.79
N PHE A 68 0.28 -10.21 4.34
CA PHE A 68 1.31 -9.66 5.22
C PHE A 68 0.82 -8.43 5.99
N TRP A 69 0.23 -7.45 5.30
CA TRP A 69 -0.25 -6.23 5.97
C TRP A 69 -1.46 -6.48 6.87
N VAL A 70 -2.29 -7.46 6.53
CA VAL A 70 -3.36 -7.93 7.41
C VAL A 70 -2.80 -8.54 8.69
N ASN A 71 -1.79 -9.41 8.57
CA ASN A 71 -1.13 -10.02 9.72
C ASN A 71 -0.43 -9.00 10.63
N GLU A 72 0.14 -7.93 10.06
CA GLU A 72 0.73 -6.82 10.82
C GLU A 72 -0.31 -5.82 11.37
N GLY A 73 -1.61 -6.01 11.07
CA GLY A 73 -2.70 -5.13 11.50
C GLY A 73 -2.71 -3.75 10.85
N ILE A 74 -1.99 -3.58 9.74
CA ILE A 74 -1.92 -2.32 8.97
C ILE A 74 -3.09 -2.22 8.00
N VAL A 75 -3.49 -3.34 7.40
CA VAL A 75 -4.70 -3.47 6.59
C VAL A 75 -5.69 -4.31 7.39
N ILE A 76 -6.98 -3.97 7.34
CA ILE A 76 -8.05 -4.73 8.00
C ILE A 76 -9.07 -5.18 6.96
N THR A 77 -9.63 -6.37 7.15
CA THR A 77 -10.77 -6.86 6.36
C THR A 77 -12.06 -6.38 7.04
N ALA A 78 -12.98 -5.81 6.26
CA ALA A 78 -14.30 -5.49 6.77
C ALA A 78 -15.05 -6.79 7.11
N ILE A 79 -15.74 -6.78 8.25
CA ILE A 79 -16.56 -7.89 8.76
C ILE A 79 -17.97 -7.80 8.16
#